data_AF-A0A016WHI5-F1
#
_entry.id   AF-A0A016WHI5-F1
#
_cell.length_a   1.000
_cell.length_b   1.000
_cell.length_c   1.000
_cell.angle_alpha   90.00
_cell.angle_beta   90.00
_cell.angle_gamma   90.00
#
_symmetry.space_group_name_H-M   'P 1'
#
loop_
_entity.id
_entity.type
_entity.pdbx_description
1 polymer ?
#
loop_
_entity_poly.entity_id
_entity_poly.type
_entity_poly.pdbx_seq_one_letter_code
_entity_poly.pdbx_strand_id
1 'polypeptide(L)'
;MDQKYQRFDTHALGADGSPRCASCTMRASFGKGEAEYSRIVSKSSAALLNSLWEKKQIPEDGWPDHALELFLSWLACHDTNNRVDITTVGAGEREGRVVCSLVRKLHCNLSHGIGRSGNIGDIQPKALGSSMLACLANEFALHALQEIGVVTCKAALVVPLCTGMALSLCMGSWRKSRPMAKYVLWLRVDQKSCFKSILHAGYEPLIVDPIREGDALVTDVETVNRMLEQRGEEILCVLSTTSCFAPRSPDSLEAISGICQMHNVPHLVNNAYGLQSEECVRRLNAGRSTGRIDAFVQSLDKNFQVPVGGAVIGTFKQSAIVPIAQFYPGRASCVPSRDLVLTLLSQGRRGLMETYEKQKRMFHKMKRRLSSFANEIGECVYDVEDNLISLALTLSSIPKEKQTLFGSILFNRGVSGARVVMSTTSKTLIEGYEFMNFGSHSNEQHGGYLNIACGVGMSEGELDELFSRIATTYAKFSRQNGLFVPRSDSRVYVDSDD
;
A
#
# COMPACT_ATOMS: atom_id res chain seq x y z
N MET A 1 25.20 -38.60 66.33
CA MET A 1 24.65 -39.87 66.85
C MET A 1 23.41 -40.15 66.04
N ASP A 2 23.24 -41.17 65.22
CA ASP A 2 23.98 -42.40 64.90
C ASP A 2 23.53 -42.80 63.47
N GLN A 3 24.40 -42.97 62.48
CA GLN A 3 25.05 -44.24 62.07
C GLN A 3 24.19 -45.50 62.26
N LYS A 4 23.78 -46.15 61.15
CA LYS A 4 23.71 -47.62 60.89
C LYS A 4 23.17 -47.82 59.45
N TYR A 5 23.65 -48.67 58.53
CA TYR A 5 24.82 -49.55 58.42
C TYR A 5 24.96 -49.85 56.91
N GLN A 6 26.18 -49.78 56.38
CA GLN A 6 26.54 -50.34 55.07
C GLN A 6 26.41 -51.87 55.12
N ARG A 7 25.88 -52.47 54.05
CA ARG A 7 26.21 -53.85 53.67
C ARG A 7 27.08 -53.79 52.42
N PHE A 8 28.33 -54.21 52.61
CA PHE A 8 29.22 -54.65 51.55
C PHE A 8 28.86 -56.08 51.15
N ASP A 9 28.79 -56.32 49.84
CA ASP A 9 29.12 -57.58 49.14
C ASP A 9 29.20 -57.18 47.66
N THR A 10 30.19 -57.52 46.84
CA THR A 10 31.42 -58.29 46.97
C THR A 10 32.24 -57.92 45.74
N HIS A 11 33.56 -57.88 45.88
CA HIS A 11 34.52 -57.70 44.82
C HIS A 11 34.27 -58.65 43.62
N ALA A 12 34.03 -58.08 42.44
CA ALA A 12 34.39 -58.74 41.19
C ALA A 12 35.77 -58.19 40.77
N LEU A 13 36.81 -58.94 41.12
CA LEU A 13 38.18 -58.73 40.64
C LEU A 13 38.20 -58.90 39.11
N GLY A 14 38.57 -57.84 38.40
CA GLY A 14 39.04 -57.96 37.02
C GLY A 14 40.48 -58.46 37.03
N ALA A 15 40.79 -59.46 36.19
CA ALA A 15 42.10 -60.11 36.10
C ALA A 15 43.16 -59.29 35.31
N ASP A 16 43.11 -57.97 35.39
CA ASP A 16 44.01 -57.06 34.68
C ASP A 16 44.08 -55.75 35.50
N GLY A 17 45.21 -55.54 36.16
CA GLY A 17 45.48 -54.37 37.01
C GLY A 17 45.75 -53.07 36.24
N SER A 18 44.92 -52.70 35.28
CA SER A 18 45.01 -51.41 34.58
C SER A 18 43.90 -50.43 35.01
N PRO A 19 44.21 -49.13 35.20
CA PRO A 19 43.22 -48.13 35.60
C PRO A 19 42.28 -47.86 34.43
N ARG A 20 40.99 -48.21 34.57
CA ARG A 20 39.96 -47.71 33.66
C ARG A 20 39.90 -46.21 33.79
N CYS A 21 40.32 -45.51 32.73
CA CYS A 21 39.99 -44.11 32.51
C CYS A 21 38.47 -43.97 32.71
N ALA A 22 38.06 -43.30 33.78
CA ALA A 22 36.69 -42.87 33.95
C ALA A 22 36.40 -41.91 32.80
N SER A 23 35.89 -42.44 31.68
CA SER A 23 35.29 -41.63 30.64
C SER A 23 34.17 -40.87 31.31
N CYS A 24 34.44 -39.61 31.65
CA CYS A 24 33.50 -38.64 32.17
C CYS A 24 32.45 -38.41 31.07
N THR A 25 31.52 -39.34 30.93
CA THR A 25 30.37 -39.21 30.07
C THR A 25 29.40 -38.33 30.83
N MET A 26 29.60 -37.01 30.73
CA MET A 26 28.57 -36.05 31.11
C MET A 26 27.31 -36.38 30.30
N ARG A 27 26.39 -37.15 30.89
CA ARG A 27 25.04 -37.31 30.33
C ARG A 27 24.36 -35.95 30.46
N ALA A 28 23.84 -35.43 29.35
CA ALA A 28 23.12 -34.17 29.34
C ALA A 28 21.98 -34.21 30.38
N SER A 29 21.98 -33.26 31.32
CA SER A 29 21.01 -33.15 32.39
C SER A 29 19.79 -32.35 31.93
N PHE A 30 18.97 -32.93 31.05
CA PHE A 30 17.64 -32.39 30.74
C PHE A 30 16.60 -33.15 31.57
N GLY A 31 16.24 -32.60 32.72
CA GLY A 31 15.39 -33.24 33.71
C GLY A 31 13.90 -33.10 33.41
N LYS A 32 13.08 -33.67 34.31
CA LYS A 32 11.61 -33.59 34.20
C LYS A 32 11.09 -32.16 34.35
N GLY A 33 11.75 -31.33 35.16
CA GLY A 33 11.37 -29.93 35.38
C GLY A 33 11.58 -29.08 34.13
N GLU A 34 12.75 -29.21 33.49
CA GLU A 34 13.08 -28.51 32.24
C GLU A 34 12.16 -28.96 31.10
N ALA A 35 11.82 -30.25 31.03
CA ALA A 35 10.87 -30.78 30.05
C ALA A 35 9.45 -30.21 30.24
N GLU A 36 8.98 -30.10 31.48
CA GLU A 36 7.67 -29.51 31.75
C GLU A 36 7.64 -28.01 31.45
N TYR A 37 8.69 -27.28 31.83
CA TYR A 37 8.83 -25.88 31.48
C TYR A 37 8.82 -25.66 29.96
N SER A 38 9.57 -26.49 29.21
CA SER A 38 9.56 -26.47 27.74
C SER A 38 8.16 -26.65 27.16
N ARG A 39 7.36 -27.60 27.67
CA ARG A 39 5.96 -27.79 27.25
C ARG A 39 5.09 -26.57 27.54
N ILE A 40 5.26 -25.93 28.70
CA ILE A 40 4.52 -24.71 29.07
C ILE A 40 4.84 -23.59 28.06
N VAL A 41 6.11 -23.38 27.73
CA VAL A 41 6.54 -22.37 26.74
C VAL A 41 5.98 -22.69 25.34
N SER A 42 6.01 -23.95 24.91
CA SER A 42 5.42 -24.37 23.63
C SER A 42 3.90 -24.13 23.57
N LYS A 43 3.17 -24.39 24.67
CA LYS A 43 1.73 -24.09 24.77
C LYS A 43 1.46 -22.59 24.61
N SER A 44 2.30 -21.73 25.19
CA SER A 44 2.19 -20.27 25.02
C SER A 44 2.33 -19.84 23.56
N SER A 45 3.32 -20.41 22.84
CA SER A 45 3.51 -20.14 21.41
C SER A 45 2.33 -20.60 20.56
N ALA A 46 1.77 -21.77 20.85
CA ALA A 46 0.56 -22.26 20.19
C ALA A 46 -0.67 -21.38 20.50
N ALA A 47 -0.80 -20.90 21.75
CA ALA A 47 -1.88 -20.01 22.14
C ALA A 47 -1.83 -18.66 21.39
N LEU A 48 -0.63 -18.13 21.12
CA LEU A 48 -0.45 -16.92 20.30
C LEU A 48 -1.01 -17.12 18.88
N LEU A 49 -0.64 -18.21 18.22
CA LEU A 49 -1.09 -18.54 16.87
C LEU A 49 -2.61 -18.82 16.81
N ASN A 50 -3.13 -19.55 17.81
CA ASN A 50 -4.57 -19.83 17.91
C ASN A 50 -5.36 -18.55 18.14
N SER A 51 -4.92 -17.69 19.05
CA SER A 51 -5.55 -16.38 19.30
C SER A 51 -5.57 -15.53 18.02
N LEU A 52 -4.50 -15.55 17.22
CA LEU A 52 -4.48 -14.85 15.94
C LEU A 52 -5.55 -15.39 14.98
N TRP A 53 -5.64 -16.72 14.86
CA TRP A 53 -6.59 -17.36 13.94
C TRP A 53 -8.05 -17.22 14.38
N GLU A 54 -8.30 -17.24 15.69
CA GLU A 54 -9.63 -17.03 16.27
C GLU A 54 -10.12 -15.60 16.05
N LYS A 55 -9.26 -14.61 16.32
CA LYS A 55 -9.63 -13.19 16.21
C LYS A 55 -9.58 -12.68 14.78
N LYS A 56 -8.61 -13.14 13.98
CA LYS A 56 -8.28 -12.66 12.62
C LYS A 56 -8.11 -11.14 12.53
N GLN A 57 -7.69 -10.54 13.64
CA GLN A 57 -7.47 -9.10 13.76
C GLN A 57 -5.98 -8.83 13.99
N ILE A 58 -5.58 -7.63 13.58
CA ILE A 58 -4.24 -7.09 13.85
C ILE A 58 -4.06 -7.03 15.38
N PRO A 59 -2.99 -7.61 15.94
CA PRO A 59 -2.76 -7.54 17.39
C PRO A 59 -2.55 -6.09 17.83
N GLU A 60 -2.87 -5.79 19.10
CA GLU A 60 -2.68 -4.45 19.63
C GLU A 60 -1.22 -3.99 19.53
N ASP A 61 -0.32 -4.87 19.97
CA ASP A 61 1.13 -4.69 19.98
C ASP A 61 1.80 -5.55 18.90
N GLY A 62 2.89 -5.01 18.34
CA GLY A 62 3.69 -5.68 17.32
C GLY A 62 4.35 -6.96 17.81
N TRP A 63 4.43 -7.95 16.93
CA TRP A 63 5.14 -9.21 17.18
C TRP A 63 6.64 -9.03 16.92
N PRO A 64 7.51 -9.66 17.75
CA PRO A 64 8.94 -9.71 17.48
C PRO A 64 9.25 -10.64 16.30
N ASP A 65 10.39 -10.42 15.64
CA ASP A 65 10.78 -11.14 14.41
C ASP A 65 10.72 -12.67 14.54
N HIS A 66 11.19 -13.22 15.66
CA HIS A 66 11.16 -14.67 15.88
C HIS A 66 9.73 -15.25 15.91
N ALA A 67 8.73 -14.48 16.36
CA ALA A 67 7.34 -14.90 16.34
C ALA A 67 6.76 -14.86 14.91
N LEU A 68 7.19 -13.90 14.09
CA LEU A 68 6.85 -13.83 12.67
C LEU A 68 7.43 -15.02 11.89
N GLU A 69 8.70 -15.38 12.16
CA GLU A 69 9.35 -16.55 11.58
C GLU A 69 8.67 -17.86 11.97
N LEU A 70 8.28 -17.98 13.25
CA LEU A 70 7.51 -19.12 13.74
C LEU A 70 6.16 -19.24 13.03
N PHE A 71 5.45 -18.12 12.86
CA PHE A 71 4.18 -18.08 12.13
C PHE A 71 4.32 -18.50 10.67
N LEU A 72 5.33 -18.00 9.95
CA LEU A 72 5.58 -18.39 8.56
C LEU A 72 5.94 -19.87 8.44
N SER A 73 6.78 -20.37 9.34
CA SER A 73 7.15 -21.79 9.39
C SER A 73 5.93 -22.66 9.66
N TRP A 74 5.08 -22.24 10.60
CA TRP A 74 3.83 -22.91 10.90
C TRP A 74 2.90 -22.97 9.68
N LEU A 75 2.67 -21.84 8.98
CA LEU A 75 1.89 -21.83 7.74
C LEU A 75 2.51 -22.75 6.67
N ALA A 76 3.81 -22.66 6.45
CA ALA A 76 4.50 -23.45 5.43
C ALA A 76 4.31 -24.95 5.62
N CYS A 77 4.31 -25.44 6.88
CA CYS A 77 4.08 -26.85 7.20
C CYS A 77 2.67 -27.38 6.84
N HIS A 78 1.68 -26.51 6.67
CA HIS A 78 0.32 -26.88 6.24
C HIS A 78 0.20 -27.03 4.71
N ASP A 79 1.19 -26.58 3.95
CA ASP A 79 1.23 -26.78 2.51
C ASP A 79 1.81 -28.15 2.18
N THR A 80 1.17 -28.89 1.27
CA THR A 80 1.52 -30.29 0.97
C THR A 80 2.96 -30.44 0.47
N ASN A 81 3.57 -29.43 -0.14
CA ASN A 81 4.96 -29.48 -0.59
C ASN A 81 6.00 -29.43 0.55
N ASN A 82 5.59 -29.19 1.80
CA ASN A 82 6.49 -29.05 2.96
C ASN A 82 6.15 -29.99 4.12
N ARG A 83 5.21 -30.94 3.94
CA ARG A 83 4.84 -31.85 5.03
C ARG A 83 6.05 -32.65 5.51
N VAL A 84 6.23 -32.64 6.82
CA VAL A 84 7.33 -33.34 7.51
C VAL A 84 6.90 -34.70 8.06
N ASP A 85 5.59 -34.92 8.20
CA ASP A 85 5.01 -36.12 8.78
C ASP A 85 4.79 -37.24 7.76
N ILE A 86 4.84 -36.92 6.47
CA ILE A 86 4.71 -37.87 5.37
C ILE A 86 5.58 -37.46 4.18
N THR A 87 6.20 -38.44 3.53
CA THR A 87 6.92 -38.22 2.27
C THR A 87 5.93 -37.84 1.18
N THR A 88 6.14 -36.67 0.58
CA THR A 88 5.26 -36.13 -0.45
C THR A 88 5.70 -36.60 -1.83
N VAL A 89 4.80 -37.25 -2.56
CA VAL A 89 5.03 -37.71 -3.94
C VAL A 89 4.10 -36.94 -4.86
N GLY A 90 4.65 -35.97 -5.59
CA GLY A 90 3.88 -35.18 -6.54
C GLY A 90 3.71 -35.89 -7.88
N ALA A 91 2.49 -36.30 -8.22
CA ALA A 91 2.13 -36.91 -9.50
C ALA A 91 1.44 -35.95 -10.50
N GLY A 92 1.35 -34.66 -10.14
CA GLY A 92 0.77 -33.61 -11.00
C GLY A 92 1.82 -32.71 -11.65
N GLU A 93 1.33 -31.78 -12.45
CA GLU A 93 2.12 -30.76 -13.14
C GLU A 93 2.43 -29.54 -12.26
N ARG A 94 1.62 -29.31 -11.20
CA ARG A 94 1.75 -28.16 -10.29
C ARG A 94 1.89 -28.59 -8.83
N GLU A 95 3.07 -29.13 -8.50
CA GLU A 95 3.39 -29.74 -7.19
C GLU A 95 4.27 -28.86 -6.30
N GLY A 96 4.37 -27.56 -6.59
CA GLY A 96 5.08 -26.61 -5.72
C GLY A 96 6.61 -26.82 -5.65
N ARG A 97 7.19 -27.50 -6.64
CA ARG A 97 8.65 -27.76 -6.71
C ARG A 97 9.41 -26.46 -6.99
N VAL A 98 10.43 -26.15 -6.18
CA VAL A 98 11.30 -24.96 -6.33
C VAL A 98 12.75 -25.39 -6.42
N VAL A 99 13.42 -25.12 -7.55
CA VAL A 99 14.80 -25.55 -7.82
C VAL A 99 15.82 -24.71 -7.05
N CYS A 100 15.70 -23.38 -7.06
CA CYS A 100 16.64 -22.48 -6.39
C CYS A 100 16.34 -22.37 -4.89
N SER A 101 17.31 -22.70 -4.05
CA SER A 101 17.18 -22.64 -2.59
C SER A 101 16.93 -21.21 -2.07
N LEU A 102 17.57 -20.21 -2.69
CA LEU A 102 17.35 -18.80 -2.32
C LEU A 102 15.92 -18.35 -2.61
N VAL A 103 15.37 -18.71 -3.78
CA VAL A 103 13.96 -18.42 -4.13
C VAL A 103 13.03 -19.07 -3.11
N ARG A 104 13.28 -20.34 -2.76
CA ARG A 104 12.47 -21.04 -1.75
C ARG A 104 12.45 -20.31 -0.40
N LYS A 105 13.60 -19.80 0.06
CA LYS A 105 13.74 -19.01 1.29
C LYS A 105 13.00 -17.67 1.19
N LEU A 106 13.19 -16.94 0.09
CA LEU A 106 12.51 -15.66 -0.17
C LEU A 106 10.99 -15.79 -0.15
N HIS A 107 10.45 -16.95 -0.51
CA HIS A 107 9.01 -17.25 -0.48
C HIS A 107 8.57 -18.03 0.76
N CYS A 108 9.43 -18.18 1.78
CA CYS A 108 9.10 -18.85 3.03
C CYS A 108 8.57 -20.28 2.83
N ASN A 109 9.02 -20.98 1.79
CA ASN A 109 8.52 -22.28 1.34
C ASN A 109 7.02 -22.32 0.90
N LEU A 110 6.35 -21.18 0.76
CA LEU A 110 4.98 -21.08 0.24
C LEU A 110 5.02 -20.97 -1.29
N SER A 111 4.83 -22.08 -1.99
CA SER A 111 5.06 -22.17 -3.46
C SER A 111 3.80 -22.34 -4.31
N HIS A 112 2.65 -22.60 -3.69
CA HIS A 112 1.41 -22.91 -4.43
C HIS A 112 0.55 -21.70 -4.81
N GLY A 113 0.86 -20.52 -4.26
CA GLY A 113 0.08 -19.29 -4.41
C GLY A 113 -1.26 -19.34 -3.67
N ILE A 114 -2.12 -18.36 -3.97
CA ILE A 114 -3.46 -18.22 -3.37
C ILE A 114 -4.56 -18.58 -4.37
N GLY A 115 -5.70 -19.03 -3.85
CA GLY A 115 -6.89 -19.33 -4.64
C GLY A 115 -6.88 -20.66 -5.40
N ARG A 116 -7.89 -20.82 -6.24
CA ARG A 116 -8.07 -21.95 -7.16
C ARG A 116 -8.24 -21.46 -8.59
N SER A 117 -8.39 -22.39 -9.54
CA SER A 117 -8.54 -22.07 -10.96
C SER A 117 -9.73 -21.15 -11.27
N GLY A 118 -10.82 -21.24 -10.51
CA GLY A 118 -12.06 -20.50 -10.77
C GLY A 118 -12.36 -19.31 -9.84
N ASN A 119 -11.61 -19.15 -8.74
CA ASN A 119 -11.84 -18.08 -7.77
C ASN A 119 -10.59 -17.87 -6.91
N ILE A 120 -10.13 -16.62 -6.81
CA ILE A 120 -8.97 -16.27 -6.00
C ILE A 120 -9.23 -16.43 -4.49
N GLY A 121 -10.49 -16.37 -4.07
CA GLY A 121 -10.90 -16.53 -2.67
C GLY A 121 -11.08 -17.98 -2.19
N ASP A 122 -10.98 -18.97 -3.08
CA ASP A 122 -11.20 -20.37 -2.70
C ASP A 122 -10.01 -20.96 -1.92
N ILE A 123 -10.30 -21.77 -0.91
CA ILE A 123 -9.29 -22.55 -0.17
C ILE A 123 -8.67 -23.61 -1.08
N GLN A 124 -7.33 -23.64 -1.13
CA GLN A 124 -6.53 -24.59 -1.90
C GLN A 124 -6.19 -25.83 -1.05
N PRO A 125 -6.74 -27.03 -1.33
CA PRO A 125 -6.47 -28.22 -0.53
C PRO A 125 -4.99 -28.63 -0.50
N LYS A 126 -4.23 -28.35 -1.58
CA LYS A 126 -2.78 -28.61 -1.63
C LYS A 126 -1.95 -27.60 -0.84
N ALA A 127 -2.55 -26.47 -0.45
CA ALA A 127 -1.86 -25.31 0.10
C ALA A 127 -2.71 -24.63 1.17
N LEU A 128 -3.00 -25.39 2.24
CA LEU A 128 -3.84 -24.90 3.32
C LEU A 128 -3.18 -23.69 4.01
N GLY A 129 -1.87 -23.72 4.24
CA GLY A 129 -1.12 -22.62 4.84
C GLY A 129 -1.15 -21.35 3.98
N SER A 130 -0.91 -21.49 2.67
CA SER A 130 -1.07 -20.36 1.73
C SER A 130 -2.50 -19.80 1.71
N SER A 131 -3.51 -20.66 1.86
CA SER A 131 -4.93 -20.26 1.93
C SER A 131 -5.27 -19.54 3.24
N MET A 132 -4.74 -20.01 4.35
CA MET A 132 -4.85 -19.37 5.66
C MET A 132 -4.22 -17.98 5.66
N LEU A 133 -3.04 -17.84 5.05
CA LEU A 133 -2.37 -16.56 4.87
C LEU A 133 -3.21 -15.58 4.04
N ALA A 134 -3.79 -16.04 2.93
CA ALA A 134 -4.67 -15.22 2.10
C ALA A 134 -5.93 -14.77 2.86
N CYS A 135 -6.52 -15.66 3.65
CA CYS A 135 -7.65 -15.34 4.52
C CYS A 135 -7.28 -14.28 5.55
N LEU A 136 -6.17 -14.47 6.27
CA LEU A 136 -5.67 -13.48 7.23
C LEU A 136 -5.37 -12.14 6.56
N ALA A 137 -4.80 -12.13 5.35
CA ALA A 137 -4.52 -10.89 4.63
C ALA A 137 -5.81 -10.09 4.32
N ASN A 138 -6.90 -10.76 3.93
CA ASN A 138 -8.19 -10.11 3.69
C ASN A 138 -8.80 -9.56 4.98
N GLU A 139 -8.77 -10.34 6.07
CA GLU A 139 -9.28 -9.91 7.37
C GLU A 139 -8.46 -8.77 7.96
N PHE A 140 -7.13 -8.82 7.81
CA PHE A 140 -6.22 -7.76 8.23
C PHE A 140 -6.41 -6.50 7.41
N ALA A 141 -6.58 -6.62 6.09
CA ALA A 141 -6.90 -5.49 5.25
C ALA A 141 -8.23 -4.85 5.68
N LEU A 142 -9.27 -5.65 5.95
CA LEU A 142 -10.56 -5.14 6.45
C LEU A 142 -10.41 -4.43 7.79
N HIS A 143 -9.71 -5.05 8.74
CA HIS A 143 -9.46 -4.48 10.06
C HIS A 143 -8.65 -3.19 9.97
N ALA A 144 -7.58 -3.16 9.17
CA ALA A 144 -6.78 -1.95 8.94
C ALA A 144 -7.63 -0.82 8.33
N LEU A 145 -8.45 -1.11 7.32
CA LEU A 145 -9.34 -0.12 6.71
C LEU A 145 -10.29 0.49 7.74
N GLN A 146 -10.83 -0.32 8.65
CA GLN A 146 -11.73 0.12 9.71
C GLN A 146 -11.00 0.95 10.77
N GLU A 147 -9.83 0.51 11.22
CA GLU A 147 -8.97 1.23 12.18
C GLU A 147 -8.50 2.60 11.64
N ILE A 148 -8.11 2.66 10.37
CA ILE A 148 -7.71 3.91 9.70
C ILE A 148 -8.90 4.88 9.55
N GLY A 149 -10.13 4.37 9.62
CA GLY A 149 -11.34 5.20 9.72
C GLY A 149 -12.40 4.93 8.66
N VAL A 150 -12.22 4.00 7.72
CA VAL A 150 -13.27 3.55 6.79
C VAL A 150 -14.21 2.55 7.49
N VAL A 151 -14.81 3.00 8.61
CA VAL A 151 -15.56 2.17 9.58
C VAL A 151 -16.74 1.41 8.97
N THR A 152 -17.29 1.94 7.86
CA THR A 152 -18.42 1.31 7.16
C THR A 152 -18.00 0.22 6.19
N CYS A 153 -16.69 0.01 5.95
CA CYS A 153 -16.18 -1.07 5.11
C CYS A 153 -16.63 -2.43 5.67
N LYS A 154 -17.16 -3.30 4.80
CA LYS A 154 -17.70 -4.61 5.18
C LYS A 154 -16.91 -5.79 4.63
N ALA A 155 -16.16 -5.59 3.55
CA ALA A 155 -15.28 -6.62 3.02
C ALA A 155 -14.08 -6.02 2.31
N ALA A 156 -12.95 -6.73 2.40
CA ALA A 156 -11.72 -6.39 1.70
C ALA A 156 -11.16 -7.62 0.98
N LEU A 157 -10.53 -7.39 -0.17
CA LEU A 157 -9.81 -8.41 -0.93
C LEU A 157 -8.41 -7.88 -1.26
N VAL A 158 -7.39 -8.57 -0.79
CA VAL A 158 -6.01 -8.35 -1.18
C VAL A 158 -5.76 -9.09 -2.49
N VAL A 159 -5.38 -8.34 -3.52
CA VAL A 159 -5.06 -8.89 -4.85
C VAL A 159 -3.60 -8.60 -5.19
N PRO A 160 -2.86 -9.56 -5.77
CA PRO A 160 -1.49 -9.35 -6.22
C PRO A 160 -1.47 -8.68 -7.60
N LEU A 161 -2.11 -7.52 -7.67
CA LEU A 161 -2.21 -6.65 -8.81
C LEU A 161 -1.92 -5.23 -8.34
N CYS A 162 -1.23 -4.42 -9.15
CA CYS A 162 -1.15 -2.98 -8.88
C CYS A 162 -2.54 -2.33 -8.97
N THR A 163 -2.70 -1.13 -8.40
CA THR A 163 -4.01 -0.45 -8.31
C THR A 163 -4.73 -0.34 -9.66
N GLY A 164 -4.03 0.00 -10.75
CA GLY A 164 -4.65 0.09 -12.08
C GLY A 164 -5.25 -1.25 -12.54
N MET A 165 -4.55 -2.35 -12.32
CA MET A 165 -5.07 -3.68 -12.67
C MET A 165 -6.21 -4.11 -11.75
N ALA A 166 -6.18 -3.72 -10.47
CA ALA A 166 -7.28 -3.96 -9.54
C ALA A 166 -8.54 -3.14 -9.88
N LEU A 167 -8.40 -1.89 -10.34
CA LEU A 167 -9.49 -1.10 -10.92
C LEU A 167 -10.09 -1.81 -12.15
N SER A 168 -9.22 -2.30 -13.05
CA SER A 168 -9.64 -3.07 -14.23
C SER A 168 -10.39 -4.36 -13.86
N LEU A 169 -9.95 -5.06 -12.82
CA LEU A 169 -10.64 -6.25 -12.29
C LEU A 169 -12.04 -5.90 -11.79
N CYS A 170 -12.22 -4.79 -11.06
CA CYS A 170 -13.53 -4.33 -10.61
C CYS A 170 -14.46 -4.05 -11.80
N MET A 171 -13.99 -3.27 -12.78
CA MET A 171 -14.75 -2.94 -13.99
C MET A 171 -15.12 -4.19 -14.80
N GLY A 172 -14.19 -5.12 -14.96
CA GLY A 172 -14.44 -6.39 -15.66
C GLY A 172 -15.52 -7.24 -14.98
N SER A 173 -15.53 -7.28 -13.64
CA SER A 173 -16.53 -8.03 -12.87
C SER A 173 -17.97 -7.51 -13.06
N TRP A 174 -18.13 -6.23 -13.43
CA TRP A 174 -19.42 -5.59 -13.67
C TRP A 174 -19.90 -5.65 -15.12
N ARG A 175 -19.08 -6.18 -16.05
CA ARG A 175 -19.45 -6.24 -17.47
C ARG A 175 -20.77 -6.95 -17.71
N LYS A 176 -21.01 -8.06 -17.01
CA LYS A 176 -22.24 -8.85 -17.16
C LYS A 176 -23.47 -8.14 -16.60
N SER A 177 -23.32 -7.28 -15.58
CA SER A 177 -24.45 -6.56 -15.00
C SER A 177 -24.86 -5.33 -15.81
N ARG A 178 -24.00 -4.86 -16.72
CA ARG A 178 -24.25 -3.74 -17.62
C ARG A 178 -23.79 -4.05 -19.05
N PRO A 179 -24.47 -4.97 -19.77
CA PRO A 179 -24.02 -5.45 -21.07
C PRO A 179 -24.02 -4.38 -22.17
N MET A 180 -24.79 -3.30 -22.00
CA MET A 180 -24.83 -2.17 -22.93
C MET A 180 -23.72 -1.14 -22.68
N ALA A 181 -22.97 -1.28 -21.58
CA ALA A 181 -21.94 -0.33 -21.22
C ALA A 181 -20.75 -0.40 -22.19
N LYS A 182 -20.37 0.74 -22.73
CA LYS A 182 -19.19 0.95 -23.58
C LYS A 182 -18.19 1.89 -22.90
N TYR A 183 -18.66 2.70 -21.96
CA TYR A 183 -17.91 3.81 -21.41
C TYR A 183 -17.62 3.67 -19.92
N VAL A 184 -16.55 4.30 -19.48
CA VAL A 184 -16.33 4.64 -18.07
C VAL A 184 -16.24 6.16 -17.98
N LEU A 185 -17.11 6.76 -17.17
CA LEU A 185 -17.05 8.19 -16.91
C LEU A 185 -15.92 8.46 -15.92
N TRP A 186 -14.86 9.10 -16.37
CA TRP A 186 -13.63 9.25 -15.61
C TRP A 186 -13.37 10.71 -15.27
N LEU A 187 -13.24 10.98 -13.97
CA LEU A 187 -12.93 12.31 -13.47
C LEU A 187 -11.43 12.51 -13.61
N ARG A 188 -11.03 13.40 -14.52
CA ARG A 188 -9.65 13.49 -15.01
C ARG A 188 -8.67 13.65 -13.86
N VAL A 189 -7.65 12.79 -13.86
CA VAL A 189 -6.43 12.91 -13.06
C VAL A 189 -5.26 12.42 -13.90
N ASP A 190 -4.22 13.22 -14.06
CA ASP A 190 -3.16 12.95 -15.05
C ASP A 190 -2.16 11.90 -14.52
N GLN A 191 -2.63 10.66 -14.48
CA GLN A 191 -1.92 9.47 -14.06
C GLN A 191 -2.26 8.33 -15.02
N LYS A 192 -1.22 7.80 -15.68
CA LYS A 192 -1.39 6.87 -16.82
C LYS A 192 -2.02 5.53 -16.44
N SER A 193 -1.76 5.01 -15.25
CA SER A 193 -2.21 3.67 -14.82
C SER A 193 -3.72 3.60 -14.58
N CYS A 194 -4.32 4.58 -13.89
CA CYS A 194 -5.78 4.59 -13.69
C CYS A 194 -6.51 4.86 -15.02
N PHE A 195 -5.98 5.73 -15.88
CA PHE A 195 -6.51 5.92 -17.23
C PHE A 195 -6.44 4.63 -18.06
N LYS A 196 -5.27 4.00 -18.14
CA LYS A 196 -5.08 2.74 -18.87
C LYS A 196 -5.88 1.57 -18.29
N SER A 197 -6.30 1.62 -17.02
CA SER A 197 -7.15 0.58 -16.43
C SER A 197 -8.51 0.46 -17.11
N ILE A 198 -9.05 1.59 -17.59
CA ILE A 198 -10.33 1.67 -18.31
C ILE A 198 -10.20 0.95 -19.65
N LEU A 199 -9.17 1.31 -20.42
CA LEU A 199 -8.86 0.72 -21.72
C LEU A 199 -8.55 -0.78 -21.59
N HIS A 200 -7.77 -1.17 -20.58
CA HIS A 200 -7.47 -2.57 -20.29
C HIS A 200 -8.73 -3.37 -19.93
N ALA A 201 -9.71 -2.75 -19.26
CA ALA A 201 -11.00 -3.37 -18.99
C ALA A 201 -11.90 -3.47 -20.24
N GLY A 202 -11.48 -2.90 -21.38
CA GLY A 202 -12.18 -2.94 -22.66
C GLY A 202 -13.26 -1.87 -22.82
N TYR A 203 -13.15 -0.74 -22.12
CA TYR A 203 -14.09 0.38 -22.20
C TYR A 203 -13.42 1.65 -22.71
N GLU A 204 -14.23 2.57 -23.21
CA GLU A 204 -13.80 3.90 -23.64
C GLU A 204 -13.94 4.92 -22.49
N PRO A 205 -12.88 5.66 -22.11
CA PRO A 205 -12.99 6.73 -21.13
C PRO A 205 -13.79 7.94 -21.67
N LEU A 206 -14.87 8.32 -20.97
CA LEU A 206 -15.49 9.63 -21.09
C LEU A 206 -14.84 10.55 -20.05
N ILE A 207 -14.02 11.49 -20.50
CA ILE A 207 -13.17 12.31 -19.64
C ILE A 207 -13.95 13.55 -19.22
N VAL A 208 -14.04 13.79 -17.90
CA VAL A 208 -14.55 15.04 -17.33
C VAL A 208 -13.37 15.80 -16.73
N ASP A 209 -13.06 16.95 -17.30
CA ASP A 209 -12.05 17.87 -16.76
C ASP A 209 -12.55 18.48 -15.44
N PRO A 210 -11.67 18.72 -14.45
CA PRO A 210 -12.04 19.46 -13.26
C PRO A 210 -12.25 20.96 -13.59
N ILE A 211 -12.95 21.65 -12.70
CA ILE A 211 -13.12 23.10 -12.73
C ILE A 211 -12.23 23.77 -11.68
N ARG A 212 -11.80 25.01 -11.94
CA ARG A 212 -10.99 25.79 -11.00
C ARG A 212 -11.84 26.47 -9.93
N GLU A 213 -11.46 26.30 -8.67
CA GLU A 213 -12.00 27.03 -7.53
C GLU A 213 -10.82 27.59 -6.71
N GLY A 214 -10.55 28.89 -6.89
CA GLY A 214 -9.31 29.50 -6.38
C GLY A 214 -8.07 28.82 -7.00
N ASP A 215 -7.19 28.31 -6.14
CA ASP A 215 -6.00 27.57 -6.57
C ASP A 215 -6.31 26.10 -6.90
N ALA A 216 -7.37 25.53 -6.33
CA ALA A 216 -7.72 24.13 -6.44
C ALA A 216 -8.40 23.77 -7.77
N LEU A 217 -8.20 22.55 -8.22
CA LEU A 217 -8.99 21.92 -9.29
C LEU A 217 -9.95 20.91 -8.65
N VAL A 218 -11.25 21.19 -8.73
CA VAL A 218 -12.32 20.44 -8.08
C VAL A 218 -13.21 19.74 -9.10
N THR A 219 -14.03 18.79 -8.63
CA THR A 219 -14.91 18.00 -9.49
C THR A 219 -15.97 18.86 -10.19
N ASP A 220 -16.12 18.72 -11.51
CA ASP A 220 -17.27 19.26 -12.25
C ASP A 220 -18.50 18.35 -12.05
N VAL A 221 -19.20 18.56 -10.94
CA VAL A 221 -20.37 17.77 -10.55
C VAL A 221 -21.52 17.92 -11.56
N GLU A 222 -21.68 19.10 -12.15
CA GLU A 222 -22.76 19.39 -13.10
C GLU A 222 -22.58 18.61 -14.40
N THR A 223 -21.38 18.61 -14.98
CA THR A 223 -21.08 17.82 -16.17
C THR A 223 -21.23 16.33 -15.91
N VAL A 224 -20.83 15.84 -14.73
CA VAL A 224 -21.04 14.44 -14.37
C VAL A 224 -22.52 14.09 -14.36
N ASN A 225 -23.36 14.87 -13.68
CA ASN A 225 -24.80 14.63 -13.62
C ASN A 225 -25.42 14.61 -15.03
N ARG A 226 -25.11 15.63 -15.84
CA ARG A 226 -25.60 15.75 -17.22
C ARG A 226 -25.20 14.55 -18.09
N MET A 227 -23.96 14.05 -17.97
CA MET A 227 -23.51 12.88 -18.73
C MET A 227 -24.22 11.59 -18.28
N LEU A 228 -24.48 11.42 -16.98
CA LEU A 228 -25.24 10.28 -16.49
C LEU A 228 -26.72 10.32 -16.89
N GLU A 229 -27.34 11.51 -16.87
CA GLU A 229 -28.71 11.71 -17.39
C GLU A 229 -28.83 11.33 -18.87
N GLN A 230 -27.84 11.72 -19.69
CA GLN A 230 -27.89 11.50 -21.14
C GLN A 230 -27.50 10.07 -21.55
N ARG A 231 -26.57 9.43 -20.83
CA ARG A 231 -25.87 8.22 -21.30
C ARG A 231 -25.68 7.13 -20.24
N GLY A 232 -26.41 7.19 -19.13
CA GLY A 232 -26.23 6.30 -17.98
C GLY A 232 -26.20 4.81 -18.33
N GLU A 233 -27.06 4.35 -19.25
CA GLU A 233 -27.08 2.94 -19.70
C GLU A 233 -25.80 2.49 -20.43
N GLU A 234 -25.16 3.39 -21.18
CA GLU A 234 -23.90 3.11 -21.88
C GLU A 234 -22.67 3.25 -20.97
N ILE A 235 -22.84 3.71 -19.73
CA ILE A 235 -21.76 3.91 -18.76
C ILE A 235 -21.71 2.71 -17.80
N LEU A 236 -20.55 2.09 -17.71
CA LEU A 236 -20.28 0.97 -16.80
C LEU A 236 -20.22 1.46 -15.36
N CYS A 237 -19.46 2.52 -15.12
CA CYS A 237 -19.28 3.13 -13.83
C CYS A 237 -18.74 4.55 -13.95
N VAL A 238 -18.88 5.32 -12.88
CA VAL A 238 -18.08 6.53 -12.64
C VAL A 238 -16.81 6.12 -11.91
N LEU A 239 -15.65 6.52 -12.46
CA LEU A 239 -14.33 6.35 -11.84
C LEU A 239 -13.85 7.69 -11.28
N SER A 240 -14.04 7.88 -9.97
CA SER A 240 -13.54 9.03 -9.21
C SER A 240 -12.18 8.73 -8.60
N THR A 241 -11.47 9.77 -8.14
CA THR A 241 -10.15 9.67 -7.49
C THR A 241 -10.09 10.54 -6.24
N THR A 242 -9.68 9.94 -5.11
CA THR A 242 -9.40 10.70 -3.88
C THR A 242 -7.97 11.25 -3.90
N SER A 243 -6.99 10.38 -3.72
CA SER A 243 -5.59 10.77 -3.61
C SER A 243 -5.00 11.15 -4.98
N CYS A 244 -4.64 12.41 -5.14
CA CYS A 244 -4.10 12.99 -6.37
C CYS A 244 -3.02 14.05 -6.10
N PHE A 245 -2.27 14.44 -7.14
CA PHE A 245 -1.29 15.50 -7.01
C PHE A 245 -1.97 16.87 -7.03
N ALA A 246 -1.51 17.78 -6.19
CA ALA A 246 -1.93 19.17 -6.21
C ALA A 246 -1.61 19.81 -7.59
N PRO A 247 -2.39 20.80 -8.08
CA PRO A 247 -3.46 21.48 -7.38
C PRO A 247 -4.83 20.78 -7.44
N ARG A 248 -4.91 19.54 -7.91
CA ARG A 248 -6.19 18.80 -7.88
C ARG A 248 -6.55 18.41 -6.45
N SER A 249 -7.83 18.61 -6.13
CA SER A 249 -8.44 18.13 -4.90
C SER A 249 -8.96 16.69 -5.06
N PRO A 250 -9.10 15.94 -3.95
CA PRO A 250 -9.91 14.73 -3.94
C PRO A 250 -11.31 15.00 -4.50
N ASP A 251 -11.83 14.07 -5.32
CA ASP A 251 -13.17 14.24 -5.88
C ASP A 251 -14.24 14.37 -4.79
N SER A 252 -15.32 15.12 -5.08
CA SER A 252 -16.48 15.26 -4.20
C SER A 252 -17.28 13.96 -4.15
N LEU A 253 -16.84 12.99 -3.34
CA LEU A 253 -17.45 11.67 -3.29
C LEU A 253 -18.90 11.73 -2.79
N GLU A 254 -19.25 12.67 -1.91
CA GLU A 254 -20.61 12.91 -1.44
C GLU A 254 -21.57 13.21 -2.60
N ALA A 255 -21.18 14.15 -3.48
CA ALA A 255 -21.98 14.53 -4.63
C ALA A 255 -22.02 13.41 -5.68
N ILE A 256 -20.86 12.86 -6.04
CA ILE A 256 -20.75 11.85 -7.10
C ILE A 256 -21.47 10.56 -6.71
N SER A 257 -21.37 10.13 -5.45
CA SER A 257 -22.08 8.95 -4.96
C SER A 257 -23.60 9.14 -4.98
N GLY A 258 -24.11 10.34 -4.66
CA GLY A 258 -25.53 10.68 -4.73
C GLY A 258 -26.05 10.61 -6.18
N ILE A 259 -25.30 11.20 -7.12
CA ILE A 259 -25.62 11.15 -8.56
C ILE A 259 -25.58 9.70 -9.08
N CYS A 260 -24.56 8.93 -8.71
CA CYS A 260 -24.46 7.51 -9.09
C CYS A 260 -25.63 6.68 -8.56
N GLN A 261 -26.11 6.98 -7.35
CA GLN A 261 -27.30 6.35 -6.80
C GLN A 261 -28.56 6.73 -7.60
N MET A 262 -28.74 8.01 -7.90
CA MET A 262 -29.89 8.54 -8.64
C MET A 262 -30.03 7.89 -10.02
N HIS A 263 -28.91 7.78 -10.75
CA HIS A 263 -28.90 7.21 -12.11
C HIS A 263 -28.66 5.69 -12.15
N ASN A 264 -28.57 5.03 -10.98
CA ASN A 264 -28.27 3.61 -10.87
C ASN A 264 -27.02 3.18 -11.66
N VAL A 265 -25.96 4.00 -11.60
CA VAL A 265 -24.65 3.73 -12.22
C VAL A 265 -23.65 3.35 -11.12
N PRO A 266 -22.88 2.25 -11.27
CA PRO A 266 -21.85 1.90 -10.32
C PRO A 266 -20.80 3.00 -10.11
N HIS A 267 -20.29 3.11 -8.89
CA HIS A 267 -19.25 4.07 -8.54
C HIS A 267 -18.01 3.35 -8.02
N LEU A 268 -16.91 3.50 -8.76
CA LEU A 268 -15.59 2.97 -8.42
C LEU A 268 -14.68 4.12 -7.98
N VAL A 269 -14.12 4.02 -6.77
CA VAL A 269 -13.20 5.03 -6.26
C VAL A 269 -11.76 4.56 -6.38
N ASN A 270 -10.96 5.28 -7.13
CA ASN A 270 -9.50 5.18 -7.13
C ASN A 270 -8.95 5.86 -5.86
N ASN A 271 -8.74 5.07 -4.80
CA ASN A 271 -8.19 5.50 -3.52
C ASN A 271 -6.72 5.07 -3.38
N ALA A 272 -5.96 5.09 -4.49
CA ALA A 272 -4.63 4.49 -4.62
C ALA A 272 -3.73 4.70 -3.40
N TYR A 273 -3.64 5.93 -2.90
CA TYR A 273 -2.82 6.29 -1.75
C TYR A 273 -3.56 7.22 -0.80
N GLY A 274 -4.89 7.08 -0.71
CA GLY A 274 -5.72 7.99 0.09
C GLY A 274 -6.04 7.50 1.49
N LEU A 275 -5.61 6.30 1.90
CA LEU A 275 -5.78 5.90 3.30
C LEU A 275 -5.00 6.82 4.25
N GLN A 276 -3.85 7.33 3.79
CA GLN A 276 -3.01 8.22 4.59
C GLN A 276 -3.56 9.64 4.78
N SER A 277 -4.73 9.96 4.20
CA SER A 277 -5.35 11.28 4.33
C SER A 277 -6.68 11.15 5.06
N GLU A 278 -6.79 11.83 6.20
CA GLU A 278 -8.04 11.90 6.94
C GLU A 278 -9.18 12.47 6.10
N GLU A 279 -8.89 13.41 5.20
CA GLU A 279 -9.88 13.99 4.28
C GLU A 279 -10.36 12.99 3.22
N CYS A 280 -9.45 12.21 2.63
CA CYS A 280 -9.82 11.14 1.70
C CYS A 280 -10.69 10.06 2.39
N VAL A 281 -10.35 9.70 3.63
CA VAL A 281 -11.12 8.75 4.45
C VAL A 281 -12.48 9.33 4.82
N ARG A 282 -12.55 10.61 5.20
CA ARG A 282 -13.80 11.32 5.49
C ARG A 282 -14.73 11.30 4.29
N ARG A 283 -14.24 11.67 3.10
CA ARG A 283 -15.02 11.65 1.85
C ARG A 283 -15.53 10.27 1.48
N LEU A 284 -14.75 9.21 1.68
CA LEU A 284 -15.20 7.83 1.44
C LEU A 284 -16.39 7.46 2.33
N ASN A 285 -16.31 7.77 3.63
CA ASN A 285 -17.41 7.51 4.56
C ASN A 285 -18.64 8.37 4.27
N ALA A 286 -18.44 9.64 3.96
CA ALA A 286 -19.51 10.58 3.66
C ALA A 286 -20.21 10.20 2.34
N GLY A 287 -19.45 9.92 1.27
CA GLY A 287 -20.01 9.43 0.01
C GLY A 287 -20.73 8.09 0.15
N ARG A 288 -20.23 7.18 0.99
CA ARG A 288 -21.01 5.97 1.31
C ARG A 288 -22.29 6.32 2.06
N SER A 289 -22.28 7.28 2.96
CA SER A 289 -23.45 7.63 3.78
C SER A 289 -24.55 8.33 2.96
N THR A 290 -24.16 9.17 2.01
CA THR A 290 -25.09 9.96 1.18
C THR A 290 -25.52 9.26 -0.10
N GLY A 291 -24.76 8.26 -0.57
CA GLY A 291 -24.94 7.73 -1.91
C GLY A 291 -24.44 6.31 -2.14
N ARG A 292 -24.15 6.03 -3.42
CA ARG A 292 -23.64 4.75 -3.91
C ARG A 292 -22.12 4.80 -4.09
N ILE A 293 -21.43 3.85 -3.46
CA ILE A 293 -20.05 3.44 -3.78
C ILE A 293 -20.03 1.92 -3.83
N ASP A 294 -19.66 1.35 -4.97
CA ASP A 294 -19.67 -0.11 -5.19
C ASP A 294 -18.35 -0.74 -4.75
N ALA A 295 -17.23 -0.09 -5.05
CA ALA A 295 -15.90 -0.50 -4.59
C ALA A 295 -14.94 0.70 -4.52
N PHE A 296 -13.91 0.58 -3.70
CA PHE A 296 -12.77 1.47 -3.68
C PHE A 296 -11.47 0.66 -3.68
N VAL A 297 -10.43 1.17 -4.34
CA VAL A 297 -9.18 0.42 -4.55
C VAL A 297 -7.97 1.22 -4.04
N GLN A 298 -7.11 0.59 -3.25
CA GLN A 298 -5.88 1.18 -2.72
C GLN A 298 -4.66 0.35 -3.05
N SER A 299 -3.50 0.98 -3.20
CA SER A 299 -2.22 0.27 -3.34
C SER A 299 -1.71 -0.19 -1.97
N LEU A 300 -1.07 -1.35 -1.92
CA LEU A 300 -0.40 -1.80 -0.71
C LEU A 300 0.86 -0.99 -0.43
N ASP A 301 1.71 -0.81 -1.44
CA ASP A 301 3.00 -0.14 -1.30
C ASP A 301 2.88 1.30 -0.77
N LYS A 302 1.86 2.04 -1.23
CA LYS A 302 1.69 3.45 -0.87
C LYS A 302 1.04 3.70 0.49
N ASN A 303 0.38 2.70 1.07
CA ASN A 303 -0.36 2.87 2.34
C ASN A 303 0.19 1.99 3.46
N PHE A 304 0.90 0.91 3.14
CA PHE A 304 1.40 -0.07 4.11
C PHE A 304 2.91 -0.29 4.02
N GLN A 305 3.65 0.51 3.24
CA GLN A 305 5.12 0.47 3.17
C GLN A 305 5.68 -0.93 2.83
N VAL A 306 5.02 -1.62 1.90
CA VAL A 306 5.46 -2.91 1.36
C VAL A 306 5.93 -2.75 -0.10
N PRO A 307 6.59 -3.76 -0.70
CA PRO A 307 6.96 -3.69 -2.11
C PRO A 307 5.76 -3.48 -3.05
N VAL A 308 6.02 -2.83 -4.19
CA VAL A 308 5.03 -2.64 -5.26
C VAL A 308 4.54 -3.99 -5.76
N GLY A 309 3.23 -4.13 -5.97
CA GLY A 309 2.66 -5.30 -6.63
C GLY A 309 1.35 -5.83 -6.07
N GLY A 310 0.79 -5.20 -5.03
CA GLY A 310 -0.54 -5.54 -4.54
C GLY A 310 -1.44 -4.34 -4.29
N ALA A 311 -2.73 -4.64 -4.19
CA ALA A 311 -3.78 -3.69 -3.92
C ALA A 311 -4.82 -4.30 -2.97
N VAL A 312 -5.55 -3.44 -2.29
CA VAL A 312 -6.76 -3.79 -1.53
C VAL A 312 -7.96 -3.28 -2.31
N ILE A 313 -8.95 -4.16 -2.51
CA ILE A 313 -10.27 -3.79 -3.00
C ILE A 313 -11.21 -3.83 -1.80
N GLY A 314 -11.72 -2.68 -1.38
CA GLY A 314 -12.70 -2.56 -0.32
C GLY A 314 -14.11 -2.37 -0.85
N THR A 315 -15.10 -2.93 -0.14
CA THR A 315 -16.52 -2.79 -0.48
C THR A 315 -17.35 -2.57 0.79
N PHE A 316 -18.50 -1.94 0.62
CA PHE A 316 -19.43 -1.65 1.73
C PHE A 316 -20.51 -2.71 1.93
N LYS A 317 -20.45 -3.82 1.18
CA LYS A 317 -21.32 -4.99 1.32
C LYS A 317 -20.50 -6.25 1.08
N GLN A 318 -20.60 -7.24 1.96
CA GLN A 318 -19.90 -8.52 1.79
C GLN A 318 -20.22 -9.20 0.46
N SER A 319 -21.47 -9.13 0.00
CA SER A 319 -21.87 -9.74 -1.27
C SER A 319 -21.24 -9.08 -2.50
N ALA A 320 -20.77 -7.83 -2.40
CA ALA A 320 -20.20 -7.09 -3.53
C ALA A 320 -18.76 -7.51 -3.86
N ILE A 321 -18.00 -8.04 -2.89
CA ILE A 321 -16.63 -8.49 -3.13
C ILE A 321 -16.58 -9.83 -3.88
N VAL A 322 -17.60 -10.67 -3.70
CA VAL A 322 -17.68 -12.03 -4.26
C VAL A 322 -17.53 -12.05 -5.78
N PRO A 323 -18.33 -11.30 -6.57
CA PRO A 323 -18.17 -11.30 -8.04
C PRO A 323 -16.80 -10.77 -8.48
N ILE A 324 -16.18 -9.84 -7.74
CA ILE A 324 -14.83 -9.34 -8.05
C ILE A 324 -13.79 -10.45 -7.85
N ALA A 325 -13.87 -11.19 -6.74
CA ALA A 325 -12.97 -12.31 -6.45
C ALA A 325 -13.12 -13.45 -7.47
N GLN A 326 -14.35 -13.80 -7.82
CA GLN A 326 -14.67 -14.85 -8.80
C GLN A 326 -14.29 -14.47 -10.23
N PHE A 327 -14.18 -13.17 -10.54
CA PHE A 327 -13.78 -12.70 -11.86
C PHE A 327 -12.28 -12.88 -12.12
N TYR A 328 -11.45 -13.01 -11.08
CA TYR A 328 -10.02 -13.24 -11.24
C TYR A 328 -9.75 -14.66 -11.80
N PRO A 329 -9.11 -14.80 -12.98
CA PRO A 329 -8.90 -16.10 -13.60
C PRO A 329 -7.63 -16.79 -13.05
N GLY A 330 -7.82 -17.84 -12.25
CA GLY A 330 -6.73 -18.70 -11.82
C GLY A 330 -6.16 -18.36 -10.43
N ARG A 331 -5.04 -19.03 -10.11
CA ARG A 331 -4.28 -18.78 -8.88
C ARG A 331 -3.42 -17.53 -9.03
N ALA A 332 -3.07 -16.93 -7.90
CA ALA A 332 -2.26 -15.73 -7.87
C ALA A 332 -1.07 -15.84 -6.91
N SER A 333 -0.12 -14.90 -6.99
CA SER A 333 1.00 -14.82 -6.04
C SER A 333 0.51 -14.55 -4.61
N CYS A 334 1.10 -15.23 -3.62
CA CYS A 334 0.83 -14.96 -2.20
C CYS A 334 1.69 -13.83 -1.62
N VAL A 335 2.68 -13.32 -2.38
CA VAL A 335 3.68 -12.38 -1.87
C VAL A 335 3.05 -11.10 -1.31
N PRO A 336 2.13 -10.41 -2.02
CA PRO A 336 1.56 -9.19 -1.47
C PRO A 336 0.69 -9.43 -0.23
N SER A 337 0.00 -10.58 -0.15
CA SER A 337 -0.73 -11.00 1.05
C SER A 337 0.21 -11.27 2.22
N ARG A 338 1.33 -11.96 1.97
CA ARG A 338 2.38 -12.21 2.97
C ARG A 338 2.94 -10.90 3.51
N ASP A 339 3.36 -10.02 2.63
CA ASP A 339 4.04 -8.78 3.01
C ASP A 339 3.10 -7.90 3.85
N LEU A 340 1.83 -7.78 3.45
CA LEU A 340 0.83 -7.08 4.27
C LEU A 340 0.65 -7.70 5.66
N VAL A 341 0.47 -9.02 5.74
CA VAL A 341 0.25 -9.69 7.03
C VAL A 341 1.47 -9.53 7.94
N LEU A 342 2.68 -9.73 7.43
CA LEU A 342 3.90 -9.59 8.22
C LEU A 342 4.11 -8.15 8.69
N THR A 343 3.90 -7.17 7.82
CA THR A 343 4.02 -5.75 8.20
C THR A 343 3.03 -5.40 9.30
N LEU A 344 1.77 -5.82 9.19
CA LEU A 344 0.75 -5.51 10.19
C LEU A 344 0.94 -6.28 11.50
N LEU A 345 1.45 -7.52 11.46
CA LEU A 345 1.85 -8.24 12.66
C LEU A 345 3.03 -7.56 13.35
N SER A 346 4.03 -7.10 12.58
CA SER A 346 5.21 -6.41 13.11
C SER A 346 4.86 -5.06 13.72
N GLN A 347 4.00 -4.28 13.08
CA GLN A 347 3.56 -2.98 13.58
C GLN A 347 2.59 -3.09 14.76
N GLY A 348 1.70 -4.09 14.72
CA GLY A 348 0.49 -4.08 15.53
C GLY A 348 -0.42 -2.89 15.19
N ARG A 349 -1.57 -2.82 15.85
CA ARG A 349 -2.56 -1.75 15.67
C ARG A 349 -1.99 -0.40 16.08
N ARG A 350 -1.25 -0.33 17.20
CA ARG A 350 -0.62 0.93 17.67
C ARG A 350 0.40 1.47 16.67
N GLY A 351 1.30 0.63 16.18
CA GLY A 351 2.32 1.06 15.21
C GLY A 351 1.72 1.44 13.85
N LEU A 352 0.65 0.74 13.43
CA LEU A 352 -0.13 1.15 12.26
C LEU A 352 -0.67 2.56 12.45
N MET A 353 -1.46 2.82 13.50
CA MET A 353 -2.07 4.13 13.71
C MET A 353 -1.04 5.25 13.92
N GLU A 354 0.06 4.96 14.62
CA GLU A 354 1.17 5.91 14.80
C GLU A 354 1.76 6.38 13.46
N THR A 355 1.84 5.50 12.47
CA THR A 355 2.35 5.84 11.13
C THR A 355 1.47 6.89 10.44
N TYR A 356 0.16 6.77 10.54
CA TYR A 356 -0.80 7.71 9.93
C TYR A 356 -0.83 9.03 10.69
N GLU A 357 -0.81 8.99 12.03
CA GLU A 357 -0.69 10.19 12.86
C GLU A 357 0.63 10.94 12.61
N LYS A 358 1.73 10.22 12.39
CA LYS A 358 3.01 10.81 12.01
C LYS A 358 2.93 11.47 10.64
N GLN A 359 2.33 10.83 9.63
CA GLN A 359 2.12 11.44 8.31
C GLN A 359 1.36 12.76 8.45
N LYS A 360 0.27 12.80 9.22
CA LYS A 360 -0.51 14.01 9.46
C LYS A 360 0.35 15.13 10.04
N ARG A 361 1.13 14.86 11.08
CA ARG A 361 2.04 15.86 11.68
C ARG A 361 3.13 16.32 10.70
N MET A 362 3.71 15.40 9.95
CA MET A 362 4.75 15.70 8.95
C MET A 362 4.22 16.53 7.79
N PHE A 363 3.01 16.27 7.31
CA PHE A 363 2.37 17.07 6.26
C PHE A 363 2.21 18.52 6.70
N HIS A 364 1.71 18.78 7.91
CA HIS A 364 1.59 20.15 8.43
C HIS A 364 2.95 20.83 8.60
N LYS A 365 3.98 20.10 9.07
CA LYS A 365 5.36 20.62 9.16
C LYS A 365 5.90 20.96 7.75
N MET A 366 5.66 20.10 6.77
CA MET A 366 6.04 20.31 5.37
C MET A 366 5.32 21.53 4.77
N LYS A 367 3.99 21.65 4.91
CA LYS A 367 3.22 22.80 4.38
C LYS A 367 3.77 24.12 4.92
N ARG A 368 4.03 24.22 6.23
CA ARG A 368 4.62 25.42 6.84
C ARG A 368 6.01 25.75 6.29
N ARG A 369 6.92 24.76 6.23
CA ARG A 369 8.28 24.98 5.72
C ARG A 369 8.28 25.33 4.24
N LEU A 370 7.43 24.69 3.44
CA LEU A 370 7.29 25.00 2.02
C LEU A 370 6.75 26.40 1.80
N SER A 371 5.77 26.83 2.60
CA SER A 371 5.22 28.19 2.52
C SER A 371 6.26 29.25 2.91
N SER A 372 7.04 29.02 3.97
CA SER A 372 8.16 29.90 4.34
C SER A 372 9.19 30.01 3.23
N PHE A 373 9.64 28.86 2.71
CA PHE A 373 10.61 28.81 1.62
C PHE A 373 10.07 29.50 0.36
N ALA A 374 8.81 29.28 0.00
CA ALA A 374 8.16 29.93 -1.14
C ALA A 374 8.23 31.46 -1.01
N ASN A 375 7.84 31.99 0.15
CA ASN A 375 7.87 33.43 0.42
C ASN A 375 9.30 34.00 0.33
N GLU A 376 10.31 33.28 0.83
CA GLU A 376 11.72 33.69 0.76
C GLU A 376 12.22 33.83 -0.69
N ILE A 377 11.73 32.98 -1.59
CA ILE A 377 12.13 32.99 -3.01
C ILE A 377 11.18 33.80 -3.91
N GLY A 378 10.16 34.46 -3.34
CA GLY A 378 9.16 35.22 -4.09
C GLY A 378 8.15 34.36 -4.86
N GLU A 379 7.95 33.11 -4.44
CA GLU A 379 6.95 32.17 -4.96
C GLU A 379 5.82 31.97 -3.94
N CYS A 380 4.81 31.19 -4.30
CA CYS A 380 3.72 30.79 -3.39
C CYS A 380 3.47 29.28 -3.46
N VAL A 381 2.81 28.74 -2.43
CA VAL A 381 2.28 27.38 -2.46
C VAL A 381 0.79 27.49 -2.77
N TYR A 382 0.31 26.75 -3.77
CA TYR A 382 -1.12 26.72 -4.08
C TYR A 382 -1.94 26.30 -2.86
N ASP A 383 -3.01 27.04 -2.58
CA ASP A 383 -3.86 26.74 -1.44
C ASP A 383 -4.97 25.74 -1.81
N VAL A 384 -4.69 24.47 -1.51
CA VAL A 384 -5.59 23.34 -1.75
C VAL A 384 -5.83 22.64 -0.43
N GLU A 385 -6.78 23.15 0.36
CA GLU A 385 -7.04 22.70 1.73
C GLU A 385 -7.33 21.19 1.83
N ASP A 386 -8.09 20.66 0.86
CA ASP A 386 -8.53 19.27 0.85
C ASP A 386 -7.42 18.27 0.46
N ASN A 387 -6.29 18.73 -0.09
CA ASN A 387 -5.19 17.84 -0.48
C ASN A 387 -4.17 17.70 0.66
N LEU A 388 -4.45 16.77 1.58
CA LEU A 388 -3.62 16.52 2.77
C LEU A 388 -2.43 15.57 2.52
N ILE A 389 -1.97 15.46 1.27
CA ILE A 389 -0.84 14.60 0.88
C ILE A 389 0.14 15.37 0.00
N SER A 390 -0.37 16.02 -1.05
CA SER A 390 0.43 16.69 -2.07
C SER A 390 0.30 18.20 -1.94
N LEU A 391 1.42 18.89 -2.11
CA LEU A 391 1.53 20.35 -2.21
C LEU A 391 2.05 20.73 -3.60
N ALA A 392 1.88 22.00 -4.00
CA ALA A 392 2.39 22.53 -5.26
C ALA A 392 2.98 23.92 -5.03
N LEU A 393 4.30 24.03 -5.18
CA LEU A 393 5.06 25.28 -5.12
C LEU A 393 5.12 25.89 -6.52
N THR A 394 4.73 27.15 -6.70
CA THR A 394 4.84 27.83 -8.00
C THR A 394 6.30 27.95 -8.43
N LEU A 395 6.54 27.91 -9.74
CA LEU A 395 7.86 28.10 -10.36
C LEU A 395 7.84 29.28 -11.35
N SER A 396 7.07 30.32 -11.04
CA SER A 396 6.81 31.46 -11.93
C SER A 396 8.07 32.28 -12.19
N SER A 397 9.00 32.30 -11.25
CA SER A 397 10.31 32.94 -11.35
C SER A 397 11.29 32.19 -12.24
N ILE A 398 11.07 30.87 -12.45
CA ILE A 398 11.91 30.05 -13.32
C ILE A 398 11.36 30.10 -14.74
N PRO A 399 12.17 30.53 -15.74
CA PRO A 399 11.74 30.53 -17.14
C PRO A 399 11.25 29.16 -17.58
N LYS A 400 10.16 29.13 -18.36
CA LYS A 400 9.47 27.91 -18.79
C LYS A 400 10.41 26.85 -19.36
N GLU A 401 11.36 27.25 -20.19
CA GLU A 401 12.35 26.38 -20.84
C GLU A 401 13.36 25.74 -19.86
N LYS A 402 13.43 26.26 -18.62
CA LYS A 402 14.34 25.83 -17.56
C LYS A 402 13.63 25.06 -16.42
N GLN A 403 12.30 25.06 -16.37
CA GLN A 403 11.53 24.39 -15.29
C GLN A 403 11.79 22.89 -15.24
N THR A 404 11.79 22.20 -16.39
CA THR A 404 12.09 20.76 -16.45
C THR A 404 13.53 20.46 -16.03
N LEU A 405 14.48 21.33 -16.40
CA LEU A 405 15.89 21.19 -15.98
C LEU A 405 16.04 21.30 -14.46
N PHE A 406 15.32 22.23 -13.82
CA PHE A 406 15.31 22.35 -12.35
C PHE A 406 14.87 21.03 -11.69
N GLY A 407 13.83 20.37 -12.23
CA GLY A 407 13.40 19.04 -11.78
C GLY A 407 14.50 17.98 -11.92
N SER A 408 15.20 17.94 -13.06
CA SER A 408 16.33 17.03 -13.27
C SER A 408 17.48 17.26 -12.29
N ILE A 409 17.76 18.50 -11.92
CA ILE A 409 18.82 18.83 -10.94
C ILE A 409 18.42 18.38 -9.53
N LEU A 410 17.16 18.59 -9.12
CA LEU A 410 16.65 18.06 -7.86
C LEU A 410 16.80 16.54 -7.80
N PHE A 411 16.44 15.83 -8.87
CA PHE A 411 16.60 14.39 -8.97
C PHE A 411 18.07 13.97 -8.87
N ASN A 412 18.98 14.65 -9.59
CA ASN A 412 20.42 14.40 -9.51
C ASN A 412 21.00 14.63 -8.09
N ARG A 413 20.39 15.52 -7.32
CA ARG A 413 20.71 15.75 -5.90
C ARG A 413 19.95 14.79 -4.96
N GLY A 414 19.39 13.70 -5.48
CA GLY A 414 18.74 12.66 -4.69
C GLY A 414 17.37 13.03 -4.13
N VAL A 415 16.72 14.07 -4.65
CA VAL A 415 15.33 14.39 -4.30
C VAL A 415 14.41 13.61 -5.25
N SER A 416 13.96 12.43 -4.80
CA SER A 416 13.00 11.61 -5.54
C SER A 416 11.55 11.98 -5.22
N GLY A 417 10.61 11.69 -6.13
CA GLY A 417 9.17 11.95 -5.94
C GLY A 417 8.73 13.40 -6.16
N ALA A 418 9.66 14.35 -6.11
CA ALA A 418 9.45 15.73 -6.54
C ALA A 418 9.12 15.77 -8.05
N ARG A 419 8.01 16.40 -8.43
CA ARG A 419 7.54 16.44 -9.82
C ARG A 419 7.36 17.87 -10.29
N VAL A 420 8.17 18.29 -11.27
CA VAL A 420 7.94 19.56 -11.97
C VAL A 420 6.85 19.35 -13.02
N VAL A 421 5.80 20.16 -12.94
CA VAL A 421 4.78 20.32 -13.98
C VAL A 421 5.09 21.63 -14.69
N MET A 422 5.73 21.54 -15.85
CA MET A 422 6.18 22.72 -16.59
C MET A 422 5.00 23.51 -17.15
N SER A 423 5.10 24.83 -17.20
CA SER A 423 4.19 25.66 -17.96
C SER A 423 4.17 25.21 -19.42
N THR A 424 3.00 24.82 -19.96
CA THR A 424 2.89 24.38 -21.35
C THR A 424 1.50 24.62 -21.92
N THR A 425 1.41 24.57 -23.24
CA THR A 425 0.17 24.47 -24.03
C THR A 425 0.15 23.16 -24.83
N SER A 426 1.14 22.28 -24.60
CA SER A 426 1.39 21.11 -25.44
C SER A 426 0.33 20.04 -25.23
N LYS A 427 -0.07 19.43 -26.34
CA LYS A 427 -0.89 18.21 -26.34
C LYS A 427 0.01 16.99 -26.14
N THR A 428 -0.39 16.13 -25.21
CA THR A 428 0.21 14.80 -25.02
C THR A 428 -0.79 13.75 -25.48
N LEU A 429 -0.36 12.85 -26.37
CA LEU A 429 -1.18 11.73 -26.82
C LEU A 429 -0.93 10.51 -25.92
N ILE A 430 -1.98 9.93 -25.36
CA ILE A 430 -1.93 8.72 -24.54
C ILE A 430 -3.00 7.76 -25.04
N GLU A 431 -2.59 6.63 -25.64
CA GLU A 431 -3.50 5.60 -26.16
C GLU A 431 -4.58 6.17 -27.12
N GLY A 432 -4.22 7.18 -27.92
CA GLY A 432 -5.14 7.84 -28.85
C GLY A 432 -5.92 9.04 -28.28
N TYR A 433 -5.81 9.32 -26.97
CA TYR A 433 -6.48 10.44 -26.32
C TYR A 433 -5.55 11.64 -26.16
N GLU A 434 -6.03 12.82 -26.54
CA GLU A 434 -5.30 14.08 -26.41
C GLU A 434 -5.52 14.69 -25.03
N PHE A 435 -4.43 14.97 -24.33
CA PHE A 435 -4.43 15.71 -23.07
C PHE A 435 -3.65 17.01 -23.23
N MET A 436 -4.31 18.14 -23.08
CA MET A 436 -3.62 19.42 -22.96
C MET A 436 -2.98 19.52 -21.58
N ASN A 437 -1.71 19.94 -21.52
CA ASN A 437 -0.96 20.18 -20.28
C ASN A 437 -0.88 18.96 -19.37
N PHE A 438 -0.71 17.76 -19.95
CA PHE A 438 -0.69 16.52 -19.18
C PHE A 438 0.28 16.57 -17.98
N GLY A 439 -0.28 16.35 -16.81
CA GLY A 439 0.36 16.49 -15.51
C GLY A 439 -0.26 17.59 -14.67
N SER A 440 -0.94 18.56 -15.30
CA SER A 440 -1.63 19.64 -14.60
C SER A 440 -3.06 19.32 -14.17
N HIS A 441 -3.63 18.24 -14.70
CA HIS A 441 -5.02 17.85 -14.50
C HIS A 441 -6.03 18.78 -15.17
N SER A 442 -5.59 19.78 -15.93
CA SER A 442 -6.44 20.79 -16.56
C SER A 442 -5.92 21.18 -17.94
N ASN A 443 -6.81 21.71 -18.78
CA ASN A 443 -6.44 22.33 -20.06
C ASN A 443 -5.99 23.80 -19.88
N GLU A 444 -6.18 24.37 -18.69
CA GLU A 444 -5.83 25.76 -18.38
C GLU A 444 -4.32 26.00 -18.44
N GLN A 445 -3.95 27.22 -18.84
CA GLN A 445 -2.58 27.69 -18.75
C GLN A 445 -2.16 27.90 -17.29
N HIS A 446 -0.90 27.59 -16.99
CA HIS A 446 -0.33 27.77 -15.64
C HIS A 446 1.14 28.20 -15.72
N GLY A 447 1.63 28.84 -14.66
CA GLY A 447 3.02 29.33 -14.55
C GLY A 447 4.07 28.23 -14.36
N GLY A 448 3.63 26.98 -14.19
CA GLY A 448 4.48 25.85 -13.83
C GLY A 448 4.68 25.75 -12.32
N TYR A 449 4.85 24.53 -11.82
CA TYR A 449 4.95 24.29 -10.38
C TYR A 449 5.70 23.00 -10.06
N LEU A 450 6.18 22.89 -8.83
CA LEU A 450 6.82 21.73 -8.26
C LEU A 450 5.86 21.05 -7.28
N ASN A 451 5.46 19.81 -7.57
CA ASN A 451 4.79 18.97 -6.61
C ASN A 451 5.78 18.32 -5.65
N ILE A 452 5.41 18.34 -4.38
CA ILE A 452 6.07 17.60 -3.29
C ILE A 452 4.94 16.96 -2.48
N ALA A 453 5.14 15.75 -1.98
CA ALA A 453 4.15 15.05 -1.19
C ALA A 453 4.74 14.55 0.13
N CYS A 454 3.90 14.51 1.16
CA CYS A 454 4.20 13.87 2.43
C CYS A 454 3.43 12.55 2.51
N GLY A 455 4.13 11.44 2.26
CA GLY A 455 3.55 10.10 2.40
C GLY A 455 3.79 9.48 3.77
N VAL A 456 3.07 8.40 4.09
CA VAL A 456 3.36 7.53 5.23
C VAL A 456 4.80 7.02 5.14
N GLY A 457 5.47 6.98 6.29
CA GLY A 457 6.87 6.60 6.39
C GLY A 457 7.85 7.77 6.38
N MET A 458 7.47 8.95 5.88
CA MET A 458 8.37 10.11 5.88
C MET A 458 8.84 10.46 7.30
N SER A 459 10.15 10.64 7.44
CA SER A 459 10.82 11.00 8.68
C SER A 459 11.12 12.49 8.78
N GLU A 460 11.42 12.95 10.00
CA GLU A 460 11.86 14.34 10.20
C GLU A 460 13.20 14.63 9.52
N GLY A 461 14.13 13.67 9.56
CA GLY A 461 15.44 13.80 8.90
C GLY A 461 15.32 13.93 7.39
N GLU A 462 14.45 13.14 6.75
CA GLU A 462 14.18 13.30 5.30
C GLU A 462 13.57 14.66 4.98
N LEU A 463 12.66 15.17 5.83
CA LEU A 463 12.07 16.48 5.64
C LEU A 463 13.10 17.61 5.80
N ASP A 464 14.03 17.47 6.74
CA ASP A 464 15.13 18.43 6.93
C ASP A 464 16.07 18.45 5.73
N GLU A 465 16.46 17.28 5.25
CA GLU A 465 17.31 17.12 4.07
C GLU A 465 16.64 17.63 2.78
N LEU A 466 15.34 17.37 2.61
CA LEU A 466 14.57 17.86 1.47
C LEU A 466 14.66 19.38 1.34
N PHE A 467 14.41 20.11 2.42
CA PHE A 467 14.43 21.57 2.40
C PHE A 467 15.84 22.15 2.30
N SER A 468 16.84 21.50 2.90
CA SER A 468 18.26 21.84 2.70
C SER A 468 18.64 21.76 1.22
N ARG A 469 18.28 20.65 0.56
CA ARG A 469 18.56 20.43 -0.86
C ARG A 469 17.78 21.35 -1.76
N ILE A 470 16.48 21.58 -1.52
CA ILE A 470 15.68 22.49 -2.35
C ILE A 470 16.23 23.92 -2.26
N ALA A 471 16.52 24.42 -1.06
CA ALA A 471 17.02 25.78 -0.88
C ALA A 471 18.39 25.99 -1.55
N THR A 472 19.35 25.09 -1.30
CA THR A 472 20.68 25.15 -1.92
C THR A 472 20.62 25.02 -3.44
N THR A 473 19.77 24.12 -3.95
CA THR A 473 19.57 23.92 -5.40
C THR A 473 18.97 25.17 -6.04
N TYR A 474 17.91 25.73 -5.46
CA TYR A 474 17.26 26.92 -5.99
C TYR A 474 18.20 28.12 -6.00
N ALA A 475 18.96 28.35 -4.93
CA ALA A 475 19.93 29.44 -4.86
C ALA A 475 21.06 29.30 -5.90
N LYS A 476 21.61 28.09 -6.09
CA LYS A 476 22.64 27.82 -7.12
C LYS A 476 22.05 27.99 -8.53
N PHE A 477 20.86 27.43 -8.76
CA PHE A 477 20.16 27.52 -10.04
C PHE A 477 19.85 28.96 -10.42
N SER A 478 19.33 29.75 -9.47
CA SER A 478 19.00 31.16 -9.69
C SER A 478 20.23 32.00 -10.05
N ARG A 479 21.35 31.82 -9.31
CA ARG A 479 22.62 32.51 -9.62
C ARG A 479 23.15 32.18 -11.01
N GLN A 480 23.11 30.91 -11.41
CA GLN A 480 23.60 30.47 -12.72
C GLN A 480 22.72 30.95 -13.88
N ASN A 481 21.45 31.27 -13.61
CA ASN A 481 20.48 31.63 -14.63
C ASN A 481 20.04 33.10 -14.59
N GLY A 482 20.70 33.93 -13.76
CA GLY A 482 20.42 35.37 -13.64
C GLY A 482 19.05 35.68 -13.03
N LEU A 483 18.46 34.76 -12.26
CA LEU A 483 17.19 34.98 -11.59
C LEU A 483 17.41 35.83 -10.34
N PHE A 484 16.57 36.84 -10.13
CA PHE A 484 16.64 37.69 -8.95
C PHE A 484 16.28 36.88 -7.70
N VAL A 485 17.21 36.76 -6.76
CA VAL A 485 16.96 36.20 -5.43
C VAL A 485 16.91 37.38 -4.46
N PRO A 486 15.77 37.65 -3.78
CA PRO A 486 15.73 38.64 -2.73
C PRO A 486 16.81 38.32 -1.69
N ARG A 487 17.71 39.27 -1.39
CA ARG A 487 18.74 39.08 -0.36
C ARG A 487 18.06 38.99 1.01
N SER A 488 17.89 37.79 1.54
CA SER A 488 17.82 37.57 2.99
C SER A 488 19.24 37.34 3.50
N ASP A 489 19.63 38.04 4.56
CA ASP A 489 21.00 38.14 5.07
C ASP A 489 21.79 36.82 5.08
N SER A 490 23.06 36.96 4.69
CA SER A 490 24.08 35.93 4.55
C SER A 490 24.15 34.96 5.74
N ARG A 491 23.57 33.78 5.58
CA ARG A 491 24.09 32.55 6.20
C ARG A 491 24.90 31.80 5.15
N VAL A 492 26.22 31.93 5.28
CA VAL A 492 27.19 31.15 4.51
C VAL A 492 27.00 29.68 4.88
N TYR A 493 26.30 28.93 4.04
CA TYR A 493 26.43 27.47 4.04
C TYR A 493 27.78 27.17 3.42
N VAL A 494 28.72 26.74 4.25
CA VAL A 494 30.01 26.22 3.83
C VAL A 494 29.74 24.88 3.15
N ASP A 495 29.94 24.83 1.83
CA ASP A 495 30.00 23.58 1.06
C ASP A 495 31.21 22.77 1.56
N SER A 496 30.96 21.60 2.14
CA SER A 496 31.91 20.49 2.08
C SER A 496 31.32 19.47 1.12
N ASP A 497 31.92 19.37 -0.07
CA ASP A 497 32.04 18.17 -0.91
C ASP A 497 32.10 18.60 -2.39
N ASP A 498 33.34 18.75 -2.86
CA ASP A 498 33.71 18.62 -4.27
C ASP A 498 33.60 17.15 -4.73
#